data_AF-A0A3D4ZRH5-F1
#
_entry.id   AF-A0A3D4ZRH5-F1
#
_cell.length_a   1.000
_cell.length_b   1.000
_cell.length_c   1.000
_cell.angle_alpha   90.00
_cell.angle_beta   90.00
_cell.angle_gamma   90.00
#
_symmetry.space_group_name_H-M   'P 1'
#
loop_
_entity.id
_entity.type
_entity.pdbx_description
1 polymer ?
#
loop_
_entity_poly.entity_id
_entity_poly.type
_entity_poly.pdbx_seq_one_letter_code
_entity_poly.pdbx_strand_id
1 'polypeptide(L)'
;MLPIARVFVDVIAALAEREPMEVEPCPVCELEAMATDLLFDVLIRRLEDPAEREWFGQLFGLCYPHYRALLTRELPSSLRDALVQSQSAQARLLQEHLKGFIDKDTVDLKYTRTHEESRSSKHALLKTAGNENV
;
A
#
# COMPACT_ATOMS: atom_id res chain seq x y z
N MET A 1 -0.86 23.75 9.59
CA MET A 1 0.27 23.24 8.78
C MET A 1 1.64 23.33 9.46
N LEU A 2 1.89 24.31 10.36
CA LEU A 2 3.12 24.39 11.18
C LEU A 2 3.43 23.24 12.19
N PRO A 3 2.45 22.48 12.75
CA PRO A 3 2.74 21.52 13.82
C PRO A 3 3.57 20.29 13.40
N ILE A 4 3.32 19.76 12.20
CA ILE A 4 3.99 18.53 11.73
C ILE A 4 5.46 18.81 11.43
N ALA A 5 5.75 19.92 10.74
CA ALA A 5 7.13 20.32 10.43
C ALA A 5 7.98 20.49 11.70
N ARG A 6 7.37 20.93 12.80
CA ARG A 6 8.04 21.06 14.09
C ARG A 6 8.49 19.70 14.64
N VAL A 7 7.64 18.67 14.55
CA VAL A 7 7.97 17.32 15.02
C VAL A 7 9.16 16.74 14.24
N PHE A 8 9.21 16.93 12.92
CA PHE A 8 10.37 16.49 12.12
C PHE A 8 11.66 17.21 12.51
N VAL A 9 11.61 18.53 12.73
CA VAL A 9 12.77 19.31 13.18
C VAL A 9 13.26 18.82 14.54
N ASP A 10 12.35 18.60 15.49
CA ASP A 10 12.69 18.16 16.84
C ASP A 10 13.29 16.73 16.84
N VAL A 11 12.76 15.81 16.01
CA VAL A 11 13.31 14.46 15.86
C VAL A 11 14.69 14.47 15.23
N ILE A 12 14.90 15.25 14.17
CA ILE A 12 16.22 15.35 13.52
C ILE A 12 17.26 15.93 14.48
N ALA A 13 16.89 16.96 15.25
CA ALA A 13 17.77 17.54 16.27
C ALA A 13 18.14 16.49 17.34
N ALA A 14 17.16 15.70 17.80
CA ALA A 14 17.41 14.64 18.78
C ALA A 14 18.35 13.54 18.24
N LEU A 15 18.16 13.11 16.99
CA LEU A 15 19.03 12.11 16.33
C LEU A 15 20.47 12.62 16.12
N ALA A 16 20.65 13.92 15.92
CA ALA A 16 21.98 14.50 15.75
C ALA A 16 22.78 14.56 17.06
N GLU A 17 22.09 14.58 18.20
CA GLU A 17 22.69 14.75 19.53
C GLU A 17 22.83 13.45 20.32
N ARG A 18 22.02 12.43 20.01
CA ARG A 18 21.86 11.23 20.85
C ARG A 18 21.67 9.99 20.00
N GLU A 19 22.30 8.90 20.39
CA GLU A 19 21.97 7.58 19.84
C GLU A 19 20.53 7.22 20.27
N PRO A 20 19.67 6.76 19.35
CA PRO A 20 18.29 6.41 19.69
C PRO A 20 18.29 5.22 20.65
N MET A 21 17.92 5.47 21.91
CA MET A 21 17.59 4.42 22.86
C MET A 21 16.20 3.86 22.54
N GLU A 22 16.08 2.54 22.42
CA GLU A 22 14.86 1.79 22.04
C GLU A 22 13.63 1.98 22.96
N VAL A 23 13.69 2.86 23.96
CA VAL A 23 12.72 2.89 25.06
C VAL A 23 11.52 3.79 24.78
N GLU A 24 11.66 4.83 23.95
CA GLU A 24 10.56 5.73 23.62
C GLU A 24 10.12 5.58 22.15
N PRO A 25 8.82 5.45 21.87
CA PRO A 25 8.30 5.40 20.52
C PRO A 25 8.65 6.68 19.75
N CYS A 26 9.12 6.54 18.51
CA CYS A 26 9.46 7.67 17.66
C CYS A 26 8.21 8.50 17.35
N PRO A 27 8.16 9.81 17.64
CA PRO A 27 6.96 10.61 17.46
C PRO A 27 6.57 10.79 15.99
N VAL A 28 7.50 10.62 15.04
CA VAL A 28 7.17 10.57 13.60
C VAL A 28 6.42 9.27 13.28
N CYS A 29 6.90 8.13 13.77
CA CYS A 29 6.24 6.84 13.58
C CYS A 29 4.86 6.81 14.25
N GLU A 30 4.71 7.43 15.43
CA GLU A 30 3.41 7.58 16.08
C GLU A 30 2.45 8.42 15.24
N LEU A 31 2.88 9.57 14.73
CA LEU A 31 2.06 10.40 13.86
C LEU A 31 1.65 9.67 12.58
N GLU A 32 2.55 8.89 11.99
CA GLU A 32 2.27 8.07 10.81
C GLU A 32 1.21 7.00 11.12
N ALA A 33 1.32 6.31 12.26
CA ALA A 33 0.33 5.35 12.71
C ALA A 33 -1.04 6.01 12.95
N MET A 34 -1.08 7.16 13.62
CA MET A 34 -2.30 7.94 13.85
C MET A 34 -2.96 8.40 12.55
N ALA A 35 -2.16 8.88 11.59
CA ALA A 35 -2.66 9.29 10.28
C ALA A 35 -3.22 8.10 9.50
N THR A 36 -2.53 6.96 9.54
CA THR A 36 -2.97 5.71 8.92
C THR A 36 -4.30 5.25 9.49
N ASP A 37 -4.45 5.28 10.82
CA ASP A 37 -5.69 4.91 11.50
C ASP A 37 -6.85 5.82 11.09
N LEU A 38 -6.63 7.13 11.06
CA LEU A 38 -7.65 8.09 10.62
C LEU A 38 -8.07 7.84 9.17
N LEU A 39 -7.11 7.56 8.28
CA LEU A 39 -7.39 7.29 6.87
C LEU A 39 -8.14 5.97 6.68
N PHE A 40 -7.85 4.94 7.47
CA PHE A 40 -8.63 3.71 7.47
C PHE A 40 -10.06 3.93 7.93
N ASP A 41 -10.29 4.72 8.97
CA ASP A 41 -11.65 5.01 9.43
C ASP A 41 -12.45 5.78 8.37
N VAL A 42 -11.81 6.71 7.65
CA VAL A 42 -12.42 7.41 6.50
C VAL A 42 -12.73 6.42 5.38
N LEU A 43 -11.77 5.56 5.03
CA LEU A 43 -11.94 4.56 3.98
C LEU A 43 -13.12 3.62 4.30
N ILE A 44 -13.15 3.06 5.51
CA ILE A 44 -14.22 2.16 5.97
C ILE A 44 -15.58 2.83 5.84
N ARG A 45 -15.70 4.06 6.36
CA ARG A 45 -16.96 4.83 6.27
C ARG A 45 -17.38 5.08 4.83
N ARG A 46 -16.45 5.40 3.93
CA ARG A 46 -16.74 5.61 2.51
C ARG A 46 -17.21 4.33 1.85
N LEU A 47 -16.57 3.20 2.17
CA LEU A 47 -16.94 1.89 1.66
C LEU A 47 -18.24 1.34 2.26
N GLU A 48 -18.92 2.04 3.17
CA GLU A 48 -20.30 1.69 3.51
C GLU A 48 -21.26 1.97 2.34
N ASP A 49 -20.93 2.90 1.44
CA ASP A 49 -21.68 3.16 0.22
C ASP A 49 -21.34 2.10 -0.86
N PRO A 50 -22.32 1.36 -1.40
CA PRO A 50 -22.09 0.40 -2.48
C PRO A 50 -21.44 0.99 -3.74
N ALA A 51 -21.73 2.23 -4.11
CA ALA A 51 -21.15 2.88 -5.29
C ALA A 51 -19.65 3.15 -5.09
N GLU A 52 -19.26 3.56 -3.88
CA GLU A 52 -17.86 3.75 -3.50
C GLU A 52 -17.11 2.41 -3.45
N ARG A 53 -17.77 1.32 -3.00
CA ARG A 53 -17.20 -0.03 -3.06
C ARG A 53 -16.93 -0.49 -4.48
N GLU A 54 -17.85 -0.24 -5.40
CA GLU A 54 -17.67 -0.57 -6.80
C GLU A 54 -16.47 0.18 -7.40
N TRP A 55 -16.40 1.50 -7.16
CA TRP A 55 -15.25 2.31 -7.56
C TRP A 55 -13.93 1.82 -6.97
N PHE A 56 -13.92 1.51 -5.67
CA PHE A 56 -12.75 0.96 -5.00
C PHE A 56 -12.30 -0.36 -5.64
N GLY A 57 -13.25 -1.21 -6.05
CA GLY A 57 -12.97 -2.47 -6.75
C GLY A 57 -12.21 -2.31 -8.07
N GLN A 58 -12.34 -1.15 -8.72
CA GLN A 58 -11.66 -0.81 -9.97
C GLN A 58 -10.25 -0.24 -9.75
N LEU A 59 -9.92 0.15 -8.53
CA LEU A 59 -8.57 0.57 -8.17
C LEU A 59 -7.66 -0.66 -8.00
N PHE A 60 -6.35 -0.41 -7.91
CA PHE A 60 -5.32 -1.44 -7.72
C PHE A 60 -5.39 -2.13 -6.33
N GLY A 61 -6.38 -1.80 -5.52
CA GLY A 61 -6.50 -2.25 -4.12
C GLY A 61 -5.47 -1.61 -3.21
N LEU A 62 -5.34 -2.16 -2.01
CA LEU A 62 -4.34 -1.74 -1.04
C LEU A 62 -3.04 -2.49 -1.27
N CYS A 63 -1.92 -1.87 -0.90
CA CYS A 63 -0.67 -2.62 -0.77
C CYS A 63 -0.82 -3.67 0.33
N TYR A 64 -0.03 -4.75 0.25
CA TYR A 64 -0.11 -5.86 1.18
C TYR A 64 -0.06 -5.47 2.67
N PRO A 65 0.83 -4.56 3.14
CA PRO A 65 0.83 -4.17 4.55
C PRO A 65 -0.46 -3.45 4.95
N HIS A 66 -0.95 -2.51 4.15
CA HIS A 66 -2.20 -1.80 4.44
C HIS A 66 -3.43 -2.68 4.33
N TYR A 67 -3.46 -3.62 3.38
CA TYR A 67 -4.53 -4.62 3.28
C TYR A 67 -4.60 -5.49 4.54
N ARG A 68 -3.45 -5.99 5.02
CA ARG A 68 -3.39 -6.76 6.26
C ARG A 68 -3.85 -5.94 7.46
N ALA A 69 -3.37 -4.72 7.60
CA ALA A 69 -3.73 -3.83 8.70
C ALA A 69 -5.23 -3.48 8.69
N LEU A 70 -5.81 -3.27 7.52
CA LEU A 70 -7.25 -3.02 7.41
C LEU A 70 -8.07 -4.23 7.86
N LEU A 71 -7.66 -5.45 7.48
CA LEU A 71 -8.38 -6.67 7.83
C LEU A 71 -8.33 -7.04 9.32
N THR A 72 -7.36 -6.50 10.09
CA THR A 72 -7.34 -6.67 11.56
C THR A 72 -8.34 -5.78 12.29
N ARG A 73 -8.94 -4.79 11.61
CA ARG A 73 -10.00 -3.95 12.18
C ARG A 73 -11.33 -4.70 12.22
N GLU A 74 -12.22 -4.22 13.08
CA GLU A 74 -13.61 -4.66 13.10
C GLU A 74 -14.33 -4.09 11.87
N LEU A 75 -14.91 -4.97 11.05
CA LEU A 75 -15.54 -4.63 9.79
C LEU A 75 -16.86 -5.40 9.67
N PRO A 76 -17.93 -4.79 9.13
CA PRO A 76 -19.12 -5.53 8.72
C PRO A 76 -18.73 -6.67 7.78
N SER A 77 -19.36 -7.85 7.93
CA SER A 77 -19.03 -9.04 7.12
C SER A 77 -19.11 -8.76 5.62
N SER A 78 -20.15 -8.05 5.17
CA SER A 78 -20.32 -7.67 3.77
C SER A 78 -19.21 -6.78 3.23
N LEU A 79 -18.67 -5.86 4.04
CA LEU A 79 -17.55 -5.01 3.66
C LEU A 79 -16.25 -5.81 3.63
N ARG A 80 -16.03 -6.67 4.63
CA ARG A 80 -14.88 -7.58 4.66
C ARG A 80 -14.84 -8.46 3.41
N ASP A 81 -15.98 -9.06 3.04
CA ASP A 81 -16.08 -9.91 1.86
C ASP A 81 -15.80 -9.14 0.57
N ALA A 82 -16.34 -7.91 0.44
CA ALA A 82 -16.08 -7.05 -0.71
C ALA A 82 -14.59 -6.68 -0.84
N LEU A 83 -13.93 -6.32 0.27
CA LEU A 83 -12.50 -6.02 0.31
C LEU A 83 -11.66 -7.23 -0.10
N VAL A 84 -11.98 -8.42 0.44
CA VAL A 84 -11.26 -9.66 0.11
C VAL A 84 -11.44 -10.04 -1.35
N GLN A 85 -12.65 -9.91 -1.89
CA GLN A 85 -12.94 -10.19 -3.29
C GLN A 85 -12.19 -9.23 -4.21
N SER A 86 -12.25 -7.93 -3.93
CA SER A 86 -11.53 -6.89 -4.67
C SER A 86 -10.02 -7.16 -4.68
N GLN A 87 -9.41 -7.36 -3.51
CA GLN A 87 -7.97 -7.60 -3.40
C GLN A 87 -7.57 -8.90 -4.12
N SER A 88 -8.38 -9.96 -4.01
CA SER A 88 -8.13 -11.23 -4.69
C SER A 88 -8.20 -11.11 -6.21
N ALA A 89 -9.14 -10.31 -6.73
CA ALA A 89 -9.24 -10.04 -8.16
C ALA A 89 -7.99 -9.30 -8.67
N GLN A 90 -7.56 -8.25 -7.96
CA GLN A 90 -6.35 -7.51 -8.31
C GLN A 90 -5.08 -8.37 -8.24
N ALA A 91 -4.96 -9.22 -7.22
CA ALA A 91 -3.83 -10.14 -7.09
C ALA A 91 -3.77 -11.15 -8.24
N ARG A 92 -4.92 -11.69 -8.70
CA ARG A 92 -5.00 -12.60 -9.85
C ARG A 92 -4.58 -11.90 -11.14
N LEU A 93 -5.09 -10.68 -11.38
CA LEU A 93 -4.69 -9.89 -12.55
C LEU A 93 -3.19 -9.62 -12.56
N LEU A 94 -2.62 -9.22 -11.43
CA LEU A 94 -1.19 -9.01 -11.30
C LEU A 94 -0.39 -10.31 -11.53
N GLN A 95 -0.86 -11.44 -10.98
CA GLN A 95 -0.24 -12.74 -11.19
C GLN A 95 -0.23 -13.14 -12.67
N GLU A 96 -1.34 -12.92 -13.40
CA GLU A 96 -1.44 -13.19 -14.84
C GLU A 96 -0.46 -12.33 -15.63
N HIS A 97 -0.38 -11.03 -15.33
CA HIS A 97 0.58 -10.11 -15.95
C HIS A 97 2.03 -10.54 -15.69
N LEU A 98 2.36 -10.90 -14.45
CA LEU A 98 3.70 -11.36 -14.09
C LEU A 98 4.05 -12.70 -14.73
N LYS A 99 3.10 -13.63 -14.82
CA LYS A 99 3.30 -14.90 -15.53
C LYS A 99 3.57 -14.65 -17.01
N GLY A 100 2.76 -13.83 -17.68
CA GLY A 100 3.00 -13.45 -19.07
C GLY A 100 4.36 -12.76 -19.27
N PHE A 101 4.78 -11.95 -18.30
CA PHE A 101 6.12 -11.34 -18.30
C PHE A 101 7.24 -12.38 -18.18
N ILE A 102 7.13 -13.34 -17.26
CA ILE A 102 8.12 -14.42 -17.06
C ILE A 102 8.16 -15.36 -18.28
N ASP A 103 7.01 -15.71 -18.84
CA ASP A 103 6.92 -16.57 -20.04
C ASP A 103 7.62 -15.91 -21.24
N LYS A 104 7.48 -14.58 -21.41
CA LYS A 104 8.24 -13.81 -22.42
C LYS A 104 9.74 -13.74 -22.14
N ASP A 105 10.17 -13.84 -20.87
CA ASP A 105 11.59 -13.78 -20.47
C ASP A 105 12.29 -15.15 -20.61
N THR A 106 11.52 -16.24 -20.47
CA THR A 106 12.01 -17.63 -20.55
C THR A 106 11.98 -18.21 -21.97
N VAL A 107 11.09 -17.73 -22.84
CA VAL A 107 11.09 -18.05 -24.28
C VAL A 107 12.02 -17.06 -25.01
N ASP A 108 12.64 -17.46 -26.13
CA ASP A 108 13.53 -16.62 -26.97
C ASP A 108 12.82 -15.44 -27.67
N LEU A 109 11.70 -14.97 -27.08
CA LEU A 109 10.92 -13.80 -27.43
C LEU A 109 11.45 -12.52 -26.76
N LYS A 110 12.70 -12.54 -26.27
CA LYS A 110 13.38 -11.41 -25.62
C LYS A 110 13.33 -10.11 -26.45
N TYR A 111 13.22 -10.24 -27.77
CA TYR A 111 13.09 -9.12 -28.73
C TYR A 111 11.66 -8.57 -28.90
N THR A 112 10.64 -9.23 -28.35
CA THR A 112 9.25 -8.75 -28.37
C THR A 112 8.89 -7.90 -27.15
N ARG A 113 9.80 -7.77 -26.17
CA ARG A 113 9.59 -7.01 -24.95
C ARG A 113 9.96 -5.55 -25.12
N THR A 114 9.05 -4.67 -24.77
CA THR A 114 9.33 -3.24 -24.70
C THR A 114 10.04 -2.89 -23.38
N HIS A 115 10.79 -1.79 -23.38
CA HIS A 115 11.39 -1.24 -22.16
C HIS A 115 10.31 -0.83 -21.13
N GLU A 116 9.13 -0.42 -21.62
CA GLU A 116 7.99 -0.01 -20.81
C GLU A 116 7.34 -1.20 -20.07
N GLU A 117 7.16 -2.34 -20.75
CA GLU A 117 6.69 -3.59 -20.11
C GLU A 117 7.63 -4.05 -18.98
N SER A 118 8.94 -3.86 -19.14
CA SER A 118 9.94 -4.24 -18.13
C SER A 118 9.85 -3.41 -16.85
N ARG A 119 9.56 -2.11 -16.99
CA ARG A 119 9.41 -1.20 -15.85
C ARG A 119 8.08 -1.41 -15.15
N SER A 120 6.99 -1.59 -15.91
CA SER A 120 5.62 -1.73 -15.39
C SER A 120 5.48 -2.88 -14.38
N SER A 121 6.01 -4.06 -14.69
CA SER A 121 5.95 -5.23 -13.79
C SER A 121 6.68 -5.01 -12.47
N LYS A 122 7.88 -4.41 -12.53
CA LYS A 122 8.66 -4.05 -11.33
C LYS A 122 7.94 -3.00 -10.50
N HIS A 123 7.36 -2.00 -11.16
CA HIS A 123 6.57 -0.94 -10.52
C HIS A 123 5.37 -1.49 -9.78
N ALA A 124 4.61 -2.39 -10.41
CA ALA A 124 3.42 -3.01 -9.84
C ALA A 124 3.75 -3.86 -8.60
N LEU A 125 4.85 -4.63 -8.65
CA LEU A 125 5.33 -5.42 -7.52
C LEU A 125 5.74 -4.54 -6.33
N LEU A 126 6.52 -3.50 -6.58
CA LEU A 126 6.98 -2.59 -5.53
C LEU A 126 5.83 -1.80 -4.91
N LYS A 127 4.87 -1.35 -5.72
CA LYS A 127 3.63 -0.72 -5.24
C LYS A 127 2.80 -1.67 -4.38
N THR A 128 2.69 -2.94 -4.78
CA THR A 128 2.00 -3.98 -3.99
C THR A 128 2.70 -4.24 -2.66
N ALA A 129 4.03 -4.19 -2.63
CA ALA A 129 4.82 -4.34 -1.41
C ALA A 129 4.74 -3.12 -0.48
N GLY A 130 4.13 -2.01 -0.91
CA GLY A 130 4.03 -0.77 -0.14
C GLY A 130 5.24 0.15 -0.30
N ASN A 131 6.02 -0.01 -1.36
CA ASN A 131 7.07 0.95 -1.66
C ASN A 131 6.47 2.17 -2.37
N GLU A 132 6.51 3.33 -1.70
CA GLU A 132 5.93 4.59 -2.17
C GLU A 132 6.86 5.40 -3.09
N ASN A 133 8.14 5.00 -3.19
CA ASN A 133 9.21 5.75 -3.87
C ASN A 133 9.57 5.20 -5.25
N VAL A 134 8.62 4.56 -5.93
CA VAL A 134 8.84 3.87 -7.21
C VAL A 134 8.32 4.71 -8.35
#